data_AF-V4PAV7-F1
#
_entry.id   AF-V4PAV7-F1
#
_cell.length_a   1.000
_cell.length_b   1.000
_cell.length_c   1.000
_cell.angle_alpha   90.00
_cell.angle_beta   90.00
_cell.angle_gamma   90.00
#
_symmetry.space_group_name_H-M   'P 1'
#
loop_
_entity.id
_entity.type
_entity.pdbx_description
1 polymer ?
#
loop_
_entity_poly.entity_id
_entity_poly.type
_entity_poly.pdbx_seq_one_letter_code
_entity_poly.pdbx_strand_id
1 'polypeptide(L)'
;MNSIFWSWQSDLDPRVTRTVVRDALAGAIEDLEAELEERHELTSDTQGVAGSPDIVSTILAKIDAAKVFVGDVTPIALSGTGKALANPNVLIELGYAKRAIGLERVIMVWNTAFPGATIENLPFDMRGRRAPMGFHLEPDATTADLRSAREGLRRQLTEALRLSIAVATPLVTPSFPEWLPADKSPALWVNPDRKLRINDNGAAVDKDIAGGPYRYARILPASWTRPADFGASDLRPSILGPASAFSYGLVRGGSLVFKGGFNADRPLMNLVFQSRETGELWGVDPFSRQGETGDFFFADGAIAHYYSFLRANLPLLAQQGARGPYKIILGVTELNDRRWTSQTRWGEGSAALQDSVEVAFTVSGYEESQWIDGLVSAWGEFAAAFGLSQPSRGFMMDQILGQ
;
A
#
# COMPACT_ATOMS: atom_id res chain seq x y z
N MET A 1 1.66 13.50 17.51
CA MET A 1 2.20 14.87 17.45
C MET A 1 3.46 14.79 16.61
N ASN A 2 3.58 15.61 15.57
CA ASN A 2 4.69 15.52 14.63
C ASN A 2 5.86 16.37 15.12
N SER A 3 6.56 15.88 16.13
CA SER A 3 7.63 16.68 16.77
C SER A 3 8.98 16.44 16.12
N ILE A 4 9.80 17.48 16.05
CA ILE A 4 11.21 17.41 15.72
C ILE A 4 11.98 17.77 16.99
N PHE A 5 12.74 16.81 17.53
CA PHE A 5 13.53 17.03 18.73
C PHE A 5 14.88 17.64 18.37
N TRP A 6 15.16 18.82 18.92
CA TRP A 6 16.43 19.52 18.73
C TRP A 6 17.28 19.46 20.00
N SER A 7 18.42 18.79 19.88
CA SER A 7 19.46 18.63 20.89
C SER A 7 20.57 19.64 20.65
N TRP A 8 20.86 20.47 21.66
CA TRP A 8 21.71 21.64 21.51
C TRP A 8 22.70 21.79 22.67
N GLN A 9 23.72 22.64 22.49
CA GLN A 9 24.76 22.92 23.49
C GLN A 9 24.83 24.41 23.87
N SER A 10 25.26 24.71 25.11
CA SER A 10 25.41 26.07 25.65
C SER A 10 26.87 26.53 25.79
N ASP A 11 27.84 25.69 25.44
CA ASP A 11 29.26 25.91 25.72
C ASP A 11 29.92 26.92 24.77
N LEU A 12 29.35 27.12 23.58
CA LEU A 12 29.87 28.01 22.54
C LEU A 12 29.02 29.28 22.41
N ASP A 13 29.57 30.30 21.72
CA ASP A 13 28.84 31.54 21.46
C ASP A 13 27.51 31.22 20.72
N PRO A 14 26.36 31.52 21.35
CA PRO A 14 25.08 31.16 20.79
C PRO A 14 24.78 31.86 19.47
N ARG A 15 25.36 33.06 19.24
CA ARG A 15 25.14 33.86 18.03
C ARG A 15 25.63 33.13 16.78
N VAL A 16 26.66 32.30 16.90
CA VAL A 16 27.29 31.57 15.79
C VAL A 16 27.09 30.05 15.90
N THR A 17 26.27 29.59 16.85
CA THR A 17 25.97 28.16 17.04
C THR A 17 24.47 27.94 17.23
N ARG A 18 23.98 27.71 18.47
CA ARG A 18 22.62 27.26 18.74
C ARG A 18 21.52 28.18 18.18
N THR A 19 21.73 29.51 18.13
CA THR A 19 20.74 30.45 17.57
C THR A 19 20.60 30.25 16.06
N VAL A 20 21.71 30.06 15.35
CA VAL A 20 21.72 29.82 13.90
C VAL A 20 21.00 28.52 13.58
N VAL A 21 21.31 27.45 14.32
CA VAL A 21 20.69 26.13 14.13
C VAL A 21 19.18 26.20 14.42
N ARG A 22 18.78 26.78 15.54
CA ARG A 22 17.37 26.93 15.92
C ARG A 22 16.58 27.68 14.88
N ASP A 23 17.07 28.84 14.45
CA ASP A 23 16.35 29.70 13.52
C ASP A 23 16.30 29.06 12.11
N ALA A 24 17.35 28.34 11.71
CA ALA A 24 17.34 27.56 10.47
C ALA A 24 16.36 26.38 10.53
N LEU A 25 16.27 25.68 11.67
CA LEU A 25 15.29 24.61 11.89
C LEU A 25 13.86 25.12 11.86
N ALA A 26 13.57 26.22 12.56
CA ALA A 26 12.25 26.83 12.56
C ALA A 26 11.82 27.21 11.14
N GLY A 27 12.70 27.88 10.39
CA GLY A 27 12.41 28.24 9.00
C GLY A 27 12.25 27.03 8.06
N ALA A 28 13.02 25.96 8.27
CA ALA A 28 12.92 24.74 7.49
C ALA A 28 11.60 23.99 7.75
N ILE A 29 11.14 23.99 9.00
CA ILE A 29 9.84 23.44 9.39
C ILE A 29 8.72 24.23 8.71
N GLU A 30 8.75 25.57 8.77
CA GLU A 30 7.75 26.42 8.10
C GLU A 30 7.66 26.15 6.59
N ASP A 31 8.81 25.95 5.92
CA ASP A 31 8.81 25.60 4.49
C ASP A 31 8.12 24.25 4.22
N LEU A 32 8.36 23.26 5.10
CA LEU A 32 7.78 21.93 4.96
C LEU A 32 6.29 21.89 5.28
N GLU A 33 5.82 22.69 6.25
CA GLU A 33 4.39 22.78 6.55
C GLU A 33 3.58 23.28 5.35
N ALA A 34 4.16 24.19 4.56
CA ALA A 34 3.55 24.67 3.32
C ALA A 34 3.51 23.60 2.21
N GLU A 35 4.47 22.66 2.21
CA GLU A 35 4.57 21.61 1.19
C GLU A 35 3.74 20.35 1.53
N LEU A 36 3.78 19.92 2.80
CA LEU A 36 3.26 18.63 3.24
C LEU A 36 1.83 18.69 3.79
N GLU A 37 1.23 19.88 3.91
CA GLU A 37 -0.05 20.12 4.61
C GLU A 37 -0.08 19.48 6.02
N GLU A 38 1.09 19.26 6.62
CA GLU A 38 1.28 18.57 7.89
C GLU A 38 2.09 19.45 8.84
N ARG A 39 1.46 19.84 9.96
CA ARG A 39 2.11 20.69 10.97
C ARG A 39 3.16 19.92 11.76
N HIS A 40 4.35 20.50 11.94
CA HIS A 40 5.45 19.93 12.71
C HIS A 40 5.90 20.90 13.81
N GLU A 41 6.21 20.36 14.99
CA GLU A 41 6.55 21.19 16.15
C GLU A 41 8.01 20.99 16.56
N LEU A 42 8.78 22.08 16.60
CA LEU A 42 10.15 22.06 17.13
C LEU A 42 10.11 22.00 18.66
N THR A 43 10.82 21.04 19.24
CA THR A 43 10.89 20.88 20.70
C THR A 43 12.32 20.59 21.17
N SER A 44 12.66 21.06 22.37
CA SER A 44 13.91 20.72 23.07
C SER A 44 13.67 20.58 24.58
N ASP A 45 14.66 20.07 25.32
CA ASP A 45 14.70 20.05 26.79
C ASP A 45 13.37 19.59 27.42
N THR A 46 12.96 20.24 28.51
CA THR A 46 11.65 20.09 29.15
C THR A 46 10.59 21.08 28.64
N GLN A 47 10.82 21.73 27.49
CA GLN A 47 9.88 22.71 26.92
C GLN A 47 8.47 22.13 26.77
N GLY A 48 7.46 22.89 27.19
CA GLY A 48 6.04 22.51 27.08
C GLY A 48 5.53 21.55 28.15
N VAL A 49 6.35 21.17 29.14
CA VAL A 49 5.97 20.25 30.23
C VAL A 49 5.70 21.03 31.51
N ALA A 50 4.55 20.78 32.14
CA ALA A 50 4.12 21.48 33.34
C ALA A 50 4.78 20.94 34.63
N GLY A 51 4.97 21.82 35.62
CA GLY A 51 5.45 21.46 36.96
C GLY A 51 6.97 21.35 37.06
N SER A 52 7.46 20.43 37.90
CA SER A 52 8.88 20.13 38.11
C SER A 52 9.15 18.70 37.62
N PRO A 53 9.24 18.49 36.29
CA PRO A 53 9.41 17.16 35.72
C PRO A 53 10.83 16.64 35.98
N ASP A 54 10.97 15.31 36.03
CA ASP A 54 12.28 14.68 35.96
C ASP A 54 12.89 14.96 34.58
N ILE A 55 13.99 15.73 34.56
CA ILE A 55 14.56 16.32 33.35
C ILE A 55 14.98 15.23 32.35
N VAL A 56 15.68 14.21 32.83
CA VAL A 56 16.25 13.15 31.98
C VAL A 56 15.15 12.30 31.36
N SER A 57 14.23 11.76 32.17
CA SER A 57 13.14 10.93 31.64
C SER A 57 12.24 11.72 30.68
N THR A 58 12.03 13.01 30.92
CA THR A 58 11.24 13.87 30.04
C THR A 58 11.90 14.06 28.69
N ILE A 59 13.20 14.34 28.66
CA ILE A 59 13.97 14.47 27.41
C ILE A 59 13.92 13.17 26.61
N LEU A 60 14.19 12.03 27.26
CA LEU A 60 14.16 10.71 26.60
C LEU A 60 12.77 10.38 26.03
N ALA A 61 11.70 10.65 26.79
CA ALA A 61 10.33 10.45 26.32
C ALA A 61 9.97 11.34 25.11
N LYS A 62 10.49 12.57 25.08
CA LYS A 62 10.31 13.47 23.93
C LYS A 62 11.09 12.99 22.71
N ILE A 63 12.29 12.42 22.89
CA ILE A 63 13.04 11.80 21.80
C ILE A 63 12.30 10.56 21.27
N ASP A 64 11.75 9.71 22.14
CA ASP A 64 10.95 8.54 21.73
C ASP A 64 9.75 8.91 20.86
N ALA A 65 9.10 10.03 21.18
CA ALA A 65 7.93 10.52 20.47
C ALA A 65 8.25 11.34 19.20
N ALA A 66 9.52 11.68 18.96
CA ALA A 66 9.91 12.57 17.88
C ALA A 66 9.89 11.90 16.51
N LYS A 67 9.38 12.59 15.48
CA LYS A 67 9.53 12.17 14.07
C LYS A 67 10.98 12.23 13.63
N VAL A 68 11.72 13.26 14.02
CA VAL A 68 13.14 13.42 13.64
C VAL A 68 13.91 13.96 14.84
N PHE A 69 15.15 13.52 14.99
CA PHE A 69 16.12 14.07 15.93
C PHE A 69 17.16 14.91 15.19
N VAL A 70 17.49 16.09 15.71
CA VAL A 70 18.54 16.96 15.19
C VAL A 70 19.51 17.31 16.32
N GLY A 71 20.79 16.93 16.19
CA GLY A 71 21.82 17.20 17.21
C GLY A 71 22.93 18.14 16.73
N ASP A 72 23.26 19.16 17.52
CA ASP A 72 24.43 20.02 17.33
C ASP A 72 25.71 19.35 17.89
N VAL A 73 26.50 18.80 16.99
CA VAL A 73 27.76 18.09 17.31
C VAL A 73 29.00 18.95 17.11
N THR A 74 28.85 20.28 17.12
CA THR A 74 30.00 21.20 17.10
C THR A 74 30.94 20.90 18.27
N PRO A 75 32.25 20.72 18.04
CA PRO A 75 33.21 20.51 19.12
C PRO A 75 33.24 21.69 20.09
N ILE A 76 33.05 21.40 21.36
CA ILE A 76 33.07 22.38 22.46
C ILE A 76 34.45 22.46 23.13
N ALA A 77 35.29 21.44 22.94
CA ALA A 77 36.62 21.37 23.50
C ALA A 77 37.56 20.47 22.69
N LEU A 78 38.86 20.66 22.89
CA LEU A 78 39.91 19.72 22.47
C LEU A 78 40.51 19.07 23.72
N SER A 79 40.74 17.77 23.69
CA SER A 79 41.54 17.09 24.71
C SER A 79 43.01 17.55 24.67
N GLY A 80 43.79 17.20 25.70
CA GLY A 80 45.23 17.51 25.74
C GLY A 80 46.05 16.93 24.57
N THR A 81 45.51 15.94 23.84
CA THR A 81 46.13 15.36 22.64
C THR A 81 45.51 15.87 21.33
N GLY A 82 44.65 16.90 21.39
CA GLY A 82 44.03 17.51 20.21
C GLY A 82 42.74 16.85 19.71
N LYS A 83 42.26 15.78 20.36
CA LYS A 83 40.97 15.14 20.00
C LYS A 83 39.79 16.09 20.24
N ALA A 84 38.94 16.28 19.23
CA ALA A 84 37.71 17.06 19.32
C ALA A 84 36.63 16.38 20.18
N LEU A 85 35.96 17.17 21.03
CA LEU A 85 34.93 16.72 21.96
C LEU A 85 33.65 17.52 21.72
N ALA A 86 32.58 16.86 21.30
CA ALA A 86 31.23 17.45 21.26
C ALA A 86 30.60 17.42 22.67
N ASN A 87 29.51 18.17 22.84
CA ASN A 87 28.80 18.24 24.11
C ASN A 87 28.29 16.85 24.57
N PRO A 88 28.57 16.42 25.81
CA PRO A 88 28.23 15.07 26.27
C PRO A 88 26.72 14.83 26.39
N ASN A 89 25.92 15.85 26.70
CA ASN A 89 24.46 15.71 26.76
C ASN A 89 23.91 15.44 25.35
N VAL A 90 24.38 16.21 24.36
CA VAL A 90 24.01 15.98 22.94
C VAL A 90 24.40 14.57 22.50
N LEU A 91 25.58 14.08 22.90
CA LEU A 91 26.02 12.73 22.54
C LEU A 91 25.18 11.61 23.19
N ILE A 92 24.74 11.79 24.44
CA ILE A 92 23.84 10.84 25.12
C ILE A 92 22.48 10.82 24.41
N GLU A 93 21.91 11.99 24.14
CA GLU A 93 20.63 12.13 23.44
C GLU A 93 20.70 11.58 22.01
N LEU A 94 21.79 11.84 21.29
CA LEU A 94 22.06 11.27 19.97
C LEU A 94 22.14 9.74 20.02
N GLY A 95 22.85 9.18 20.99
CA GLY A 95 22.94 7.73 21.19
C GLY A 95 21.57 7.10 21.44
N TYR A 96 20.75 7.74 22.28
CA TYR A 96 19.38 7.32 22.55
C TYR A 96 18.49 7.42 21.30
N ALA A 97 18.54 8.54 20.57
CA ALA A 97 17.76 8.77 19.36
C ALA A 97 18.04 7.70 18.28
N LYS A 98 19.32 7.36 18.07
CA LYS A 98 19.71 6.27 17.15
C LYS A 98 19.00 4.95 17.48
N ARG A 99 18.79 4.66 18.78
CA ARG A 99 18.10 3.46 19.27
C ARG A 99 16.57 3.60 19.25
N ALA A 100 16.04 4.78 19.57
CA ALA A 100 14.61 5.03 19.73
C ALA A 100 13.88 5.14 18.38
N ILE A 101 14.41 5.98 17.48
CA ILE A 101 13.73 6.36 16.23
C ILE A 101 14.48 5.92 14.97
N GLY A 102 15.63 5.26 15.12
CA GLY A 102 16.42 4.72 14.02
C GLY A 102 17.33 5.75 13.34
N LEU A 103 18.30 5.25 12.57
CA LEU A 103 19.37 6.07 11.98
C LEU A 103 18.88 7.02 10.88
N GLU A 104 17.86 6.61 10.12
CA GLU A 104 17.32 7.39 8.99
C GLU A 104 16.59 8.65 9.44
N ARG A 105 16.25 8.74 10.73
CA ARG A 105 15.51 9.85 11.35
C ARG A 105 16.41 10.69 12.26
N VAL A 106 17.72 10.56 12.14
CA VAL A 106 18.74 11.30 12.90
C VAL A 106 19.54 12.19 11.98
N ILE A 107 19.51 13.50 12.25
CA ILE A 107 20.27 14.54 11.55
C ILE A 107 21.29 15.12 12.53
N MET A 108 22.50 15.38 12.02
CA MET A 108 23.58 16.03 12.79
C MET A 108 23.98 17.32 12.07
N VAL A 109 24.24 18.37 12.85
CA VAL A 109 24.73 19.67 12.34
C VAL A 109 25.96 20.09 13.12
N TRP A 110 26.79 20.94 12.53
CA TRP A 110 27.93 21.55 13.23
C TRP A 110 28.34 22.89 12.59
N ASN A 111 29.03 23.72 13.37
CA ASN A 111 29.76 24.86 12.85
C ASN A 111 31.22 24.47 12.58
N THR A 112 31.63 24.51 11.31
CA THR A 112 32.98 24.10 10.86
C THR A 112 34.07 25.12 11.18
N ALA A 113 33.73 26.31 11.67
CA ALA A 113 34.72 27.29 12.15
C ALA A 113 35.40 26.84 13.46
N PHE A 114 34.78 25.94 14.23
CA PHE A 114 35.32 25.50 15.50
C PHE A 114 36.46 24.47 15.33
N PRO A 115 37.54 24.58 16.12
CA PRO A 115 38.66 23.64 16.03
C PRO A 115 38.23 22.18 16.15
N GLY A 116 38.69 21.36 15.21
CA GLY A 116 38.37 19.93 15.18
C GLY A 116 37.00 19.58 14.59
N ALA A 117 36.25 20.55 14.06
CA ALA A 117 35.00 20.31 13.32
C ALA A 117 35.28 19.80 11.90
N THR A 118 35.94 18.65 11.80
CA THR A 118 36.27 17.99 10.52
C THR A 118 35.85 16.52 10.57
N ILE A 119 35.66 15.91 9.39
CA ILE A 119 35.14 14.54 9.28
C ILE A 119 36.09 13.54 9.95
N GLU A 120 37.40 13.77 9.83
CA GLU A 120 38.46 12.92 10.38
C GLU A 120 38.46 12.92 11.91
N ASN A 121 38.05 14.04 12.51
CA ASN A 121 38.05 14.27 13.95
C ASN A 121 36.73 13.83 14.63
N LEU A 122 35.73 13.41 13.86
CA LEU A 122 34.49 12.86 14.41
C LEU A 122 34.75 11.67 15.35
N PRO A 123 33.93 11.45 16.38
CA PRO A 123 33.90 10.20 17.13
C PRO A 123 33.66 8.98 16.24
N PHE A 124 34.17 7.80 16.64
CA PHE A 124 34.10 6.58 15.84
C PHE A 124 32.66 6.13 15.54
N ASP A 125 31.70 6.41 16.43
CA ASP A 125 30.29 6.05 16.26
C ASP A 125 29.57 6.92 15.21
N MET A 126 30.17 8.05 14.86
CA MET A 126 29.73 8.99 13.82
C MET A 126 30.52 8.82 12.52
N ARG A 127 31.78 8.37 12.58
CA ARG A 127 32.58 8.05 11.38
C ARG A 127 31.96 6.90 10.58
N GLY A 128 32.13 6.93 9.25
CA GLY A 128 31.57 5.93 8.34
C GLY A 128 30.07 6.07 8.08
N ARG A 129 29.44 7.15 8.59
CA ARG A 129 28.06 7.54 8.33
C ARG A 129 28.02 8.84 7.53
N ARG A 130 26.82 9.30 7.15
CA ARG A 130 26.64 10.63 6.55
C ARG A 130 27.22 11.69 7.50
N ALA A 131 28.09 12.55 6.97
CA ALA A 131 28.72 13.62 7.74
C ALA A 131 27.68 14.62 8.28
N PRO A 132 27.95 15.29 9.41
CA PRO A 132 27.10 16.38 9.88
C PRO A 132 26.98 17.50 8.84
N MET A 133 25.82 18.14 8.77
CA MET A 133 25.60 19.29 7.90
C MET A 133 26.40 20.48 8.40
N GLY A 134 27.33 20.93 7.55
CA GLY A 134 28.23 22.04 7.81
C GLY A 134 27.63 23.39 7.50
N PHE A 135 27.78 24.32 8.44
CA PHE A 135 27.82 25.75 8.16
C PHE A 135 29.12 26.32 8.76
N HIS A 136 29.58 27.47 8.27
CA HIS A 136 30.84 28.07 8.70
C HIS A 136 30.59 29.49 9.19
N LEU A 137 30.83 29.76 10.47
CA LEU A 137 30.69 31.08 11.08
C LEU A 137 31.72 31.29 12.19
N GLU A 138 32.60 32.27 11.99
CA GLU A 138 33.54 32.72 13.02
C GLU A 138 32.85 33.54 14.12
N PRO A 139 33.38 33.61 15.35
CA PRO A 139 32.77 34.35 16.47
C PRO A 139 32.50 35.84 16.19
N ASP A 140 33.27 36.48 15.31
CA ASP A 140 33.13 37.88 14.91
C ASP A 140 32.32 38.08 13.62
N ALA A 141 31.68 37.02 13.10
CA ALA A 141 30.91 37.04 11.87
C ALA A 141 29.86 38.16 11.81
N THR A 142 29.75 38.82 10.66
CA THR A 142 28.82 39.95 10.47
C THR A 142 27.36 39.48 10.41
N THR A 143 26.42 40.42 10.52
CA THR A 143 24.99 40.14 10.33
C THR A 143 24.69 39.56 8.94
N ALA A 144 25.47 39.93 7.92
CA ALA A 144 25.33 39.39 6.57
C ALA A 144 25.77 37.92 6.51
N ASP A 145 26.89 37.59 7.15
CA ASP A 145 27.41 36.23 7.24
C ASP A 145 26.43 35.31 7.99
N LEU A 146 25.92 35.78 9.13
CA LEU A 146 24.90 35.08 9.92
C LEU A 146 23.66 34.74 9.07
N ARG A 147 23.17 35.71 8.29
CA ARG A 147 22.02 35.51 7.41
C ARG A 147 22.34 34.48 6.33
N SER A 148 23.50 34.60 5.68
CA SER A 148 23.93 33.68 4.62
C SER A 148 24.05 32.24 5.13
N ALA A 149 24.72 32.04 6.25
CA ALA A 149 24.89 30.73 6.88
C ALA A 149 23.55 30.13 7.32
N ARG A 150 22.66 30.93 7.92
CA ARG A 150 21.31 30.48 8.31
C ARG A 150 20.49 30.03 7.10
N GLU A 151 20.45 30.80 6.02
CA GLU A 151 19.71 30.41 4.80
C GLU A 151 20.33 29.20 4.09
N GLY A 152 21.65 29.04 4.17
CA GLY A 152 22.35 27.86 3.66
C GLY A 152 22.02 26.60 4.46
N LEU A 153 22.01 26.72 5.80
CA LEU A 153 21.66 25.61 6.69
C LEU A 153 20.17 25.27 6.59
N ARG A 154 19.28 26.27 6.52
CA ARG A 154 17.83 26.08 6.33
C ARG A 154 17.55 25.20 5.13
N ARG A 155 18.12 25.53 3.96
CA ARG A 155 17.96 24.73 2.73
C ARG A 155 18.41 23.27 2.88
N GLN A 156 19.54 23.04 3.55
CA GLN A 156 20.03 21.68 3.83
C GLN A 156 19.09 20.92 4.77
N LEU A 157 18.61 21.60 5.81
CA LEU A 157 17.69 21.05 6.80
C LEU A 157 16.32 20.73 6.20
N THR A 158 15.74 21.61 5.37
CA THR A 158 14.45 21.38 4.70
C THR A 158 14.46 20.05 3.96
N GLU A 159 15.46 19.82 3.11
CA GLU A 159 15.55 18.58 2.33
C GLU A 159 15.77 17.34 3.23
N ALA A 160 16.62 17.45 4.24
CA ALA A 160 16.90 16.33 5.13
C ALA A 160 15.72 15.97 6.04
N LEU A 161 15.00 16.98 6.55
CA LEU A 161 13.79 16.81 7.32
C LEU A 161 12.70 16.16 6.45
N ARG A 162 12.51 16.61 5.20
CA ARG A 162 11.56 16.02 4.23
C ARG A 162 11.76 14.51 4.11
N LEU A 163 13.00 14.09 3.84
CA LEU A 163 13.36 12.67 3.69
C LEU A 163 13.16 11.89 5.00
N SER A 164 13.57 12.46 6.13
CA SER A 164 13.46 11.81 7.44
C SER A 164 12.00 11.65 7.90
N ILE A 165 11.15 12.65 7.63
CA ILE A 165 9.71 12.62 7.93
C ILE A 165 9.01 11.56 7.08
N ALA A 166 9.37 11.43 5.80
CA ALA A 166 8.79 10.41 4.92
C ALA A 166 9.03 8.98 5.43
N VAL A 167 10.19 8.72 6.04
CA VAL A 167 10.48 7.44 6.72
C VAL A 167 9.67 7.27 8.01
N ALA A 168 9.43 8.37 8.74
CA ALA A 168 8.70 8.36 10.01
C ALA A 168 7.19 8.15 9.85
N THR A 169 6.63 8.50 8.69
CA THR A 169 5.20 8.31 8.40
C THR A 169 4.94 6.83 8.15
N PRO A 170 4.20 6.12 9.03
CA PRO A 170 3.86 4.73 8.76
C PRO A 170 3.11 4.65 7.44
N LEU A 171 3.46 3.67 6.61
CA LEU A 171 2.66 3.33 5.43
C LEU A 171 1.23 3.13 5.91
N VAL A 172 0.32 4.06 5.58
CA VAL A 172 -1.10 3.91 5.87
C VAL A 172 -1.49 2.63 5.15
N THR A 173 -1.71 1.56 5.92
CA THR A 173 -2.28 0.35 5.35
C THR A 173 -3.72 0.74 5.01
N PRO A 174 -4.11 0.80 3.73
CA PRO A 174 -5.47 1.18 3.39
C PRO A 174 -6.41 0.21 4.09
N SER A 175 -7.30 0.73 4.93
CA SER A 175 -8.36 -0.05 5.53
C SER A 175 -9.35 -0.40 4.44
N PHE A 176 -9.30 -1.62 3.95
CA PHE A 176 -10.30 -2.11 3.01
C PHE A 176 -11.67 -2.17 3.69
N PRO A 177 -12.77 -1.94 2.95
CA PRO A 177 -14.08 -2.37 3.40
C PRO A 177 -14.09 -3.89 3.64
N GLU A 178 -15.10 -4.38 4.37
CA GLU A 178 -15.29 -5.83 4.49
C GLU A 178 -15.79 -6.42 3.18
N TRP A 179 -15.31 -7.62 2.87
CA TRP A 179 -15.86 -8.45 1.81
C TRP A 179 -17.34 -8.72 2.06
N LEU A 180 -18.18 -8.63 1.02
CA LEU A 180 -19.55 -9.09 1.15
C LEU A 180 -19.60 -10.59 1.55
N PRO A 181 -20.53 -10.98 2.43
CA PRO A 181 -20.61 -12.37 2.88
C PRO A 181 -21.08 -13.29 1.76
N ALA A 182 -20.50 -14.48 1.71
CA ALA A 182 -20.96 -15.56 0.85
C ALA A 182 -22.20 -16.26 1.45
N ASP A 183 -23.03 -16.85 0.61
CA ASP A 183 -24.20 -17.63 1.02
C ASP A 183 -24.25 -18.97 0.29
N LYS A 184 -24.25 -20.09 1.04
CA LYS A 184 -24.17 -21.49 0.59
C LYS A 184 -22.91 -21.91 -0.19
N SER A 185 -22.30 -21.01 -0.96
CA SER A 185 -21.08 -21.25 -1.72
C SER A 185 -20.19 -20.00 -1.67
N PRO A 186 -18.86 -20.12 -1.53
CA PRO A 186 -17.94 -18.98 -1.58
C PRO A 186 -17.98 -18.23 -2.91
N ALA A 187 -18.54 -18.84 -3.95
CA ALA A 187 -18.73 -18.21 -5.25
C ALA A 187 -19.93 -17.23 -5.31
N LEU A 188 -20.86 -17.26 -4.34
CA LEU A 188 -22.13 -16.54 -4.44
C LEU A 188 -22.38 -15.64 -3.23
N TRP A 189 -22.75 -14.37 -3.48
CA TRP A 189 -23.20 -13.42 -2.44
C TRP A 189 -24.67 -13.62 -2.03
N VAL A 190 -25.37 -14.52 -2.72
CA VAL A 190 -26.81 -14.72 -2.60
C VAL A 190 -27.13 -16.20 -2.58
N ASN A 191 -28.14 -16.57 -1.79
CA ASN A 191 -28.63 -17.93 -1.71
C ASN A 191 -29.11 -18.46 -3.08
N PRO A 192 -28.51 -19.53 -3.64
CA PRO A 192 -28.88 -20.08 -4.94
C PRO A 192 -30.25 -20.78 -4.96
N ASP A 193 -30.81 -21.15 -3.79
CA ASP A 193 -32.12 -21.79 -3.67
C ASP A 193 -33.29 -20.80 -3.81
N ARG A 194 -32.98 -19.50 -3.98
CA ARG A 194 -33.97 -18.43 -4.12
C ARG A 194 -33.82 -17.75 -5.47
N LYS A 195 -34.97 -17.44 -6.09
CA LYS A 195 -34.99 -16.62 -7.30
C LYS A 195 -34.45 -15.21 -7.00
N LEU A 196 -33.58 -14.73 -7.88
CA LEU A 196 -33.05 -13.38 -7.84
C LEU A 196 -33.96 -12.44 -8.63
N ARG A 197 -34.52 -11.43 -7.94
CA ARG A 197 -35.26 -10.34 -8.56
C ARG A 197 -34.31 -9.36 -9.22
N ILE A 198 -34.51 -9.10 -10.51
CA ILE A 198 -33.75 -8.14 -11.32
C ILE A 198 -34.71 -7.13 -11.92
N ASN A 199 -34.40 -5.84 -11.75
CA ASN A 199 -35.18 -4.74 -12.33
C ASN A 199 -34.39 -4.05 -13.45
N ASP A 200 -35.05 -3.73 -14.55
CA ASP A 200 -34.49 -2.91 -15.63
C ASP A 200 -35.59 -2.06 -16.26
N ASN A 201 -35.39 -0.74 -16.34
CA ASN A 201 -36.28 0.22 -17.04
C ASN A 201 -37.80 0.02 -16.80
N GLY A 202 -38.20 -0.21 -15.54
CA GLY A 202 -39.61 -0.40 -15.14
C GLY A 202 -40.16 -1.82 -15.34
N ALA A 203 -39.36 -2.74 -15.90
CA ALA A 203 -39.63 -4.16 -15.94
C ALA A 203 -38.92 -4.89 -14.79
N ALA A 204 -39.44 -6.06 -14.43
CA ALA A 204 -38.89 -6.92 -13.39
C ALA A 204 -38.97 -8.39 -13.78
N VAL A 205 -37.91 -9.15 -13.50
CA VAL A 205 -37.86 -10.61 -13.70
C VAL A 205 -37.31 -11.30 -12.47
N ASP A 206 -37.82 -12.49 -12.17
CA ASP A 206 -37.29 -13.39 -11.14
C ASP A 206 -36.60 -14.57 -11.83
N LYS A 207 -35.30 -14.75 -11.59
CA LYS A 207 -34.53 -15.83 -12.23
C LYS A 207 -33.88 -16.73 -11.19
N ASP A 208 -33.94 -18.03 -11.45
CA ASP A 208 -33.12 -19.02 -10.73
C ASP A 208 -31.63 -18.79 -11.03
N ILE A 209 -30.73 -19.22 -10.15
CA ILE A 209 -29.28 -19.18 -10.38
C ILE A 209 -28.86 -20.58 -10.83
N ALA A 210 -28.05 -20.68 -11.87
CA ALA A 210 -27.55 -21.99 -12.29
C ALA A 210 -26.67 -22.59 -11.19
N GLY A 211 -26.90 -23.87 -10.89
CA GLY A 211 -26.07 -24.63 -9.96
C GLY A 211 -24.62 -24.75 -10.44
N GLY A 212 -23.72 -25.00 -9.48
CA GLY A 212 -22.29 -25.15 -9.71
C GLY A 212 -21.92 -26.43 -10.47
N PRO A 213 -20.61 -26.76 -10.50
CA PRO A 213 -19.47 -26.04 -9.93
C PRO A 213 -19.30 -24.61 -10.46
N TYR A 214 -18.59 -23.79 -9.69
CA TYR A 214 -18.32 -22.39 -10.02
C TYR A 214 -16.83 -22.08 -10.12
N ARG A 215 -16.46 -21.27 -11.11
CA ARG A 215 -15.30 -20.38 -11.06
C ARG A 215 -15.79 -19.02 -10.61
N TYR A 216 -15.03 -18.32 -9.79
CA TYR A 216 -15.40 -16.98 -9.37
C TYR A 216 -14.18 -16.10 -9.15
N ALA A 217 -14.40 -14.80 -9.35
CA ALA A 217 -13.41 -13.76 -9.13
C ALA A 217 -14.06 -12.61 -8.37
N ARG A 218 -13.39 -12.16 -7.31
CA ARG A 218 -13.81 -11.00 -6.52
C ARG A 218 -12.75 -9.93 -6.59
N ILE A 219 -13.15 -8.68 -6.77
CA ILE A 219 -12.26 -7.51 -6.78
C ILE A 219 -12.82 -6.48 -5.82
N LEU A 220 -12.06 -6.16 -4.77
CA LEU A 220 -12.44 -5.19 -3.74
C LEU A 220 -11.48 -4.00 -3.76
N PRO A 221 -11.93 -2.80 -4.11
CA PRO A 221 -11.10 -1.62 -4.05
C PRO A 221 -10.90 -1.15 -2.60
N ALA A 222 -9.75 -0.52 -2.32
CA ALA A 222 -9.49 0.12 -1.04
C ALA A 222 -10.43 1.31 -0.79
N SER A 223 -10.83 2.02 -1.84
CA SER A 223 -11.76 3.14 -1.76
C SER A 223 -12.74 3.14 -2.93
N TRP A 224 -13.98 3.54 -2.66
CA TRP A 224 -15.07 3.54 -3.62
C TRP A 224 -15.91 4.82 -3.49
N THR A 225 -15.93 5.61 -4.56
CA THR A 225 -16.86 6.74 -4.70
C THR A 225 -17.90 6.37 -5.74
N ARG A 226 -19.09 6.00 -5.28
CA ARG A 226 -20.17 5.57 -6.16
C ARG A 226 -20.56 6.66 -7.18
N PRO A 227 -20.59 6.34 -8.49
CA PRO A 227 -21.11 7.26 -9.51
C PRO A 227 -22.57 7.62 -9.30
N ALA A 228 -22.97 8.82 -9.73
CA ALA A 228 -24.36 9.28 -9.63
C ALA A 228 -25.32 8.42 -10.48
N ASP A 229 -24.83 7.91 -11.61
CA ASP A 229 -25.52 7.06 -12.59
C ASP A 229 -25.27 5.56 -12.38
N PHE A 230 -24.88 5.13 -11.17
CA PHE A 230 -24.57 3.74 -10.85
C PHE A 230 -25.68 2.77 -11.32
N GLY A 231 -25.30 1.78 -12.12
CA GLY A 231 -26.18 0.76 -12.70
C GLY A 231 -27.01 1.21 -13.92
N ALA A 232 -27.14 2.53 -14.13
CA ALA A 232 -27.74 3.12 -15.33
C ALA A 232 -26.71 3.46 -16.41
N SER A 233 -25.44 3.65 -16.02
CA SER A 233 -24.31 3.91 -16.93
C SER A 233 -24.11 2.81 -17.97
N ASP A 234 -23.57 3.19 -19.14
CA ASP A 234 -23.08 2.24 -20.15
C ASP A 234 -21.75 1.58 -19.75
N LEU A 235 -21.04 2.15 -18.77
CA LEU A 235 -19.85 1.55 -18.18
C LEU A 235 -20.26 0.41 -17.25
N ARG A 236 -20.18 -0.83 -17.74
CA ARG A 236 -20.64 -2.04 -17.03
C ARG A 236 -19.51 -3.06 -16.89
N PRO A 237 -19.49 -3.84 -15.78
CA PRO A 237 -18.53 -4.92 -15.62
C PRO A 237 -18.59 -5.95 -16.75
N SER A 238 -17.42 -6.41 -17.18
CA SER A 238 -17.28 -7.51 -18.13
C SER A 238 -17.49 -8.84 -17.41
N ILE A 239 -18.29 -9.73 -18.02
CA ILE A 239 -18.62 -11.05 -17.48
C ILE A 239 -17.38 -11.94 -17.30
N LEU A 240 -17.36 -12.74 -16.24
CA LEU A 240 -16.39 -13.83 -16.07
C LEU A 240 -16.80 -15.03 -16.95
N GLY A 241 -15.89 -15.49 -17.80
CA GLY A 241 -16.14 -16.57 -18.75
C GLY A 241 -16.83 -16.12 -20.05
N PRO A 242 -17.15 -17.05 -20.96
CA PRO A 242 -17.55 -16.69 -22.31
C PRO A 242 -19.03 -16.32 -22.35
N ALA A 243 -19.32 -15.20 -23.01
CA ALA A 243 -20.67 -14.71 -23.24
C ALA A 243 -20.79 -14.13 -24.65
N SER A 244 -21.77 -14.61 -25.42
CA SER A 244 -22.10 -14.08 -26.75
C SER A 244 -23.14 -12.95 -26.72
N ALA A 245 -23.92 -12.88 -25.64
CA ALA A 245 -24.87 -11.82 -25.36
C ALA A 245 -25.05 -11.68 -23.85
N PHE A 246 -25.26 -10.46 -23.39
CA PHE A 246 -25.48 -10.14 -21.98
C PHE A 246 -26.68 -9.22 -21.80
N SER A 247 -27.25 -9.27 -20.61
CA SER A 247 -28.25 -8.33 -20.11
C SER A 247 -27.79 -7.81 -18.76
N TYR A 248 -28.48 -6.81 -18.26
CA TYR A 248 -28.15 -6.18 -16.99
C TYR A 248 -29.42 -5.77 -16.26
N GLY A 249 -29.25 -5.38 -15.00
CA GLY A 249 -30.30 -4.76 -14.22
C GLY A 249 -29.85 -4.49 -12.79
N LEU A 250 -30.73 -3.87 -12.02
CA LEU A 250 -30.54 -3.63 -10.61
C LEU A 250 -31.05 -4.80 -9.79
N VAL A 251 -30.30 -5.17 -8.76
CA VAL A 251 -30.67 -6.16 -7.77
C VAL A 251 -30.57 -5.55 -6.38
N ARG A 252 -31.01 -6.27 -5.35
CA ARG A 252 -30.81 -5.81 -3.97
C ARG A 252 -29.31 -5.61 -3.70
N GLY A 253 -28.94 -4.41 -3.25
CA GLY A 253 -27.56 -4.08 -2.86
C GLY A 253 -26.61 -3.69 -3.99
N GLY A 254 -27.02 -3.74 -5.26
CA GLY A 254 -26.08 -3.50 -6.36
C GLY A 254 -26.65 -3.59 -7.77
N SER A 255 -25.74 -3.64 -8.74
CA SER A 255 -26.06 -3.91 -10.14
C SER A 255 -25.62 -5.31 -10.53
N LEU A 256 -26.25 -5.88 -11.55
CA LEU A 256 -25.97 -7.19 -12.07
C LEU A 256 -25.77 -7.10 -13.59
N VAL A 257 -24.70 -7.71 -14.09
CA VAL A 257 -24.52 -8.06 -15.50
C VAL A 257 -24.57 -9.58 -15.60
N PHE A 258 -25.28 -10.13 -16.57
CA PHE A 258 -25.43 -11.58 -16.69
C PHE A 258 -25.59 -12.03 -18.14
N LYS A 259 -25.19 -13.27 -18.42
CA LYS A 259 -25.28 -13.86 -19.76
C LYS A 259 -26.71 -14.16 -20.16
N GLY A 260 -27.05 -13.83 -21.41
CA GLY A 260 -28.35 -14.09 -22.02
C GLY A 260 -29.30 -12.88 -21.99
N GLY A 261 -30.56 -13.13 -22.31
CA GLY A 261 -31.60 -12.10 -22.42
C GLY A 261 -32.37 -11.88 -21.12
N PHE A 262 -32.74 -10.63 -20.85
CA PHE A 262 -33.52 -10.24 -19.67
C PHE A 262 -34.80 -11.07 -19.51
N ASN A 263 -35.60 -11.21 -20.57
CA ASN A 263 -36.85 -11.98 -20.56
C ASN A 263 -36.70 -13.48 -20.87
N ALA A 264 -35.47 -13.99 -21.00
CA ALA A 264 -35.27 -15.41 -21.32
C ALA A 264 -35.60 -16.29 -20.11
N ASP A 265 -36.43 -17.32 -20.30
CA ASP A 265 -36.78 -18.32 -19.30
C ASP A 265 -35.66 -19.36 -19.15
N ARG A 266 -34.60 -18.95 -18.47
CA ARG A 266 -33.43 -19.78 -18.16
C ARG A 266 -32.77 -19.26 -16.88
N PRO A 267 -32.14 -20.14 -16.08
CA PRO A 267 -31.35 -19.72 -14.94
C PRO A 267 -30.24 -18.76 -15.33
N LEU A 268 -29.84 -17.91 -14.39
CA LEU A 268 -28.69 -17.03 -14.51
C LEU A 268 -27.42 -17.86 -14.67
N MET A 269 -26.78 -17.64 -15.80
CA MET A 269 -25.43 -18.11 -16.13
C MET A 269 -24.50 -16.89 -16.11
N ASN A 270 -23.20 -17.14 -15.99
CA ASN A 270 -22.09 -16.17 -16.10
C ASN A 270 -22.49 -14.74 -15.74
N LEU A 271 -22.30 -14.38 -14.48
CA LEU A 271 -22.83 -13.15 -13.91
C LEU A 271 -21.74 -12.36 -13.20
N VAL A 272 -21.96 -11.06 -13.05
CA VAL A 272 -21.12 -10.16 -12.28
C VAL A 272 -22.02 -9.25 -11.48
N PHE A 273 -21.93 -9.37 -10.16
CA PHE A 273 -22.54 -8.44 -9.25
C PHE A 273 -21.54 -7.33 -8.92
N GLN A 274 -22.03 -6.09 -8.88
CA GLN A 274 -21.27 -4.96 -8.36
C GLN A 274 -21.98 -4.38 -7.14
N SER A 275 -21.28 -4.35 -6.02
CA SER A 275 -21.76 -3.76 -4.78
C SER A 275 -21.97 -2.25 -4.94
N ARG A 276 -23.15 -1.77 -4.54
CA ARG A 276 -23.45 -0.35 -4.50
C ARG A 276 -22.63 0.39 -3.43
N GLU A 277 -22.30 -0.29 -2.33
CA GLU A 277 -21.69 0.31 -1.14
C GLU A 277 -20.17 0.29 -1.17
N THR A 278 -19.59 -0.80 -1.67
CA THR A 278 -18.13 -1.03 -1.61
C THR A 278 -17.46 -1.03 -2.97
N GLY A 279 -18.23 -1.04 -4.07
CA GLY A 279 -17.69 -1.20 -5.42
C GLY A 279 -17.15 -2.59 -5.71
N GLU A 280 -17.27 -3.54 -4.77
CA GLU A 280 -16.84 -4.92 -4.95
C GLU A 280 -17.46 -5.50 -6.21
N LEU A 281 -16.62 -6.06 -7.09
CA LEU A 281 -17.07 -6.93 -8.18
C LEU A 281 -17.02 -8.37 -7.75
N TRP A 282 -18.06 -9.12 -8.08
CA TRP A 282 -18.17 -10.54 -7.81
C TRP A 282 -18.63 -11.25 -9.09
N GLY A 283 -17.66 -11.71 -9.88
CA GLY A 283 -17.87 -12.47 -11.11
C GLY A 283 -17.99 -13.97 -10.83
N VAL A 284 -18.93 -14.63 -11.48
CA VAL A 284 -19.23 -16.06 -11.29
C VAL A 284 -19.48 -16.72 -12.63
N ASP A 285 -18.80 -17.83 -12.89
CA ASP A 285 -18.91 -18.69 -14.07
C ASP A 285 -19.28 -20.13 -13.64
N PRO A 286 -20.55 -20.54 -13.80
CA PRO A 286 -20.98 -21.93 -13.61
C PRO A 286 -20.53 -22.80 -14.79
N PHE A 287 -19.27 -23.27 -14.74
CA PHE A 287 -18.54 -23.79 -15.90
C PHE A 287 -18.98 -25.18 -16.39
N SER A 288 -19.68 -25.97 -15.57
CA SER A 288 -20.16 -27.32 -15.94
C SER A 288 -21.14 -27.37 -17.10
N ARG A 289 -21.76 -26.22 -17.45
CA ARG A 289 -22.79 -26.13 -18.48
C ARG A 289 -22.31 -25.55 -19.82
N GLN A 290 -20.98 -25.46 -20.01
CA GLN A 290 -20.36 -24.85 -21.18
C GLN A 290 -19.51 -25.80 -22.04
N GLY A 291 -19.87 -27.09 -22.07
CA GLY A 291 -19.08 -28.12 -22.77
C GLY A 291 -18.01 -28.77 -21.89
N GLU A 292 -17.79 -28.26 -20.67
CA GLU A 292 -17.05 -28.94 -19.60
C GLU A 292 -17.93 -29.96 -18.86
N THR A 293 -18.65 -30.78 -19.60
CA THR A 293 -19.54 -31.80 -19.04
C THR A 293 -18.72 -32.98 -18.51
N GLY A 294 -19.08 -33.48 -17.33
CA GLY A 294 -18.48 -34.67 -16.72
C GLY A 294 -17.33 -34.35 -15.75
N ASP A 295 -16.30 -35.20 -15.80
CA ASP A 295 -15.24 -35.36 -14.82
C ASP A 295 -14.01 -34.47 -15.09
N PHE A 296 -14.13 -33.36 -15.81
CA PHE A 296 -12.98 -32.54 -16.22
C PHE A 296 -13.03 -31.09 -15.71
N PHE A 297 -11.85 -30.52 -15.49
CA PHE A 297 -11.60 -29.10 -15.22
C PHE A 297 -10.69 -28.56 -16.33
N PHE A 298 -11.23 -27.69 -17.18
CA PHE A 298 -10.48 -27.13 -18.32
C PHE A 298 -9.62 -25.97 -17.86
N ALA A 299 -8.32 -26.27 -17.78
CA ALA A 299 -7.34 -25.42 -17.17
C ALA A 299 -7.10 -24.11 -17.95
N ASP A 300 -6.90 -24.21 -19.27
CA ASP A 300 -6.62 -23.06 -20.14
C ASP A 300 -7.79 -22.07 -20.15
N GLY A 301 -9.02 -22.59 -20.20
CA GLY A 301 -10.24 -21.79 -20.13
C GLY A 301 -10.33 -21.02 -18.80
N ALA A 302 -10.05 -21.70 -17.68
CA ALA A 302 -10.09 -21.06 -16.36
C ALA A 302 -9.11 -19.87 -16.28
N ILE A 303 -7.83 -20.09 -16.62
CA ILE A 303 -6.81 -19.04 -16.51
C ILE A 303 -7.04 -17.89 -17.50
N ALA A 304 -7.46 -18.20 -18.74
CA ALA A 304 -7.79 -17.18 -19.74
C ALA A 304 -9.00 -16.33 -19.33
N HIS A 305 -10.01 -16.92 -18.69
CA HIS A 305 -11.18 -16.20 -18.20
C HIS A 305 -10.82 -15.27 -17.03
N TYR A 306 -10.01 -15.72 -16.07
CA TYR A 306 -9.52 -14.85 -14.99
C TYR A 306 -8.68 -13.69 -15.51
N TYR A 307 -7.74 -13.97 -16.42
CA TYR A 307 -6.94 -12.95 -17.07
C TYR A 307 -7.82 -11.89 -17.75
N SER A 308 -8.77 -12.32 -18.57
CA SER A 308 -9.68 -11.42 -19.30
C SER A 308 -10.56 -10.61 -18.35
N PHE A 309 -11.03 -11.23 -17.27
CA PHE A 309 -11.85 -10.57 -16.26
C PHE A 309 -11.07 -9.47 -15.53
N LEU A 310 -9.86 -9.73 -15.05
CA LEU A 310 -9.02 -8.73 -14.38
C LEU A 310 -8.64 -7.59 -15.34
N ARG A 311 -8.20 -7.93 -16.55
CA ARG A 311 -7.79 -6.96 -17.58
C ARG A 311 -8.92 -6.00 -17.96
N ALA A 312 -10.16 -6.47 -18.04
CA ALA A 312 -11.31 -5.63 -18.38
C ALA A 312 -11.83 -4.83 -17.18
N ASN A 313 -11.89 -5.44 -16.00
CA ASN A 313 -12.64 -4.87 -14.88
C ASN A 313 -11.80 -3.98 -13.95
N LEU A 314 -10.49 -4.18 -13.81
CA LEU A 314 -9.67 -3.30 -12.97
C LEU A 314 -9.62 -1.85 -13.49
N PRO A 315 -9.39 -1.59 -14.79
CA PRO A 315 -9.45 -0.22 -15.32
C PRO A 315 -10.87 0.36 -15.29
N LEU A 316 -11.89 -0.47 -15.54
CA LEU A 316 -13.29 -0.06 -15.46
C LEU A 316 -13.65 0.45 -14.06
N LEU A 317 -13.28 -0.30 -13.01
CA LEU A 317 -13.52 0.11 -11.63
C LEU A 317 -12.88 1.48 -11.35
N ALA A 318 -11.64 1.69 -11.81
CA ALA A 318 -10.96 2.97 -11.66
C ALA A 318 -11.69 4.11 -12.37
N GLN A 319 -12.26 3.87 -13.57
CA GLN A 319 -13.09 4.83 -14.29
C GLN A 319 -14.41 5.12 -13.57
N GLN A 320 -14.98 4.13 -12.88
CA GLN A 320 -16.18 4.25 -12.06
C GLN A 320 -15.93 4.85 -10.67
N GLY A 321 -14.73 5.36 -10.38
CA GLY A 321 -14.45 6.04 -9.10
C GLY A 321 -13.89 5.15 -8.01
N ALA A 322 -13.47 3.92 -8.32
CA ALA A 322 -12.68 3.10 -7.41
C ALA A 322 -11.22 3.57 -7.36
N ARG A 323 -10.56 3.37 -6.21
CA ARG A 323 -9.13 3.59 -6.05
C ARG A 323 -8.47 2.38 -5.40
N GLY A 324 -7.30 2.04 -5.93
CA GLY A 324 -6.45 0.98 -5.41
C GLY A 324 -5.80 1.34 -4.07
N PRO A 325 -5.09 0.38 -3.44
CA PRO A 325 -4.86 -0.98 -3.91
C PRO A 325 -6.16 -1.80 -3.99
N TYR A 326 -6.14 -2.88 -4.77
CA TYR A 326 -7.27 -3.79 -4.96
C TYR A 326 -6.95 -5.15 -4.34
N LYS A 327 -7.84 -5.65 -3.48
CA LYS A 327 -7.81 -7.05 -3.05
C LYS A 327 -8.54 -7.89 -4.08
N ILE A 328 -7.96 -9.04 -4.43
CA ILE A 328 -8.49 -9.95 -5.43
C ILE A 328 -8.59 -11.33 -4.80
N ILE A 329 -9.70 -12.01 -5.05
CA ILE A 329 -9.90 -13.44 -4.76
C ILE A 329 -10.23 -14.14 -6.07
N LEU A 330 -9.54 -15.23 -6.38
CA LEU A 330 -9.88 -16.14 -7.48
C LEU A 330 -10.15 -17.51 -6.87
N GLY A 331 -11.22 -18.19 -7.29
CA GLY A 331 -11.52 -19.50 -6.72
C GLY A 331 -12.39 -20.41 -7.57
N VAL A 332 -12.32 -21.69 -7.26
CA VAL A 332 -13.06 -22.77 -7.92
C VAL A 332 -13.70 -23.66 -6.86
N THR A 333 -14.95 -24.06 -7.08
CA THR A 333 -15.73 -24.93 -6.17
C THR A 333 -16.12 -26.25 -6.83
N GLU A 334 -16.46 -27.24 -6.00
CA GLU A 334 -17.02 -28.54 -6.43
C GLU A 334 -16.09 -29.27 -7.44
N LEU A 335 -14.82 -29.35 -7.07
CA LEU A 335 -13.75 -30.03 -7.81
C LEU A 335 -13.67 -31.52 -7.53
N ASN A 336 -14.37 -32.04 -6.52
CA ASN A 336 -14.42 -33.48 -6.25
C ASN A 336 -14.73 -34.27 -7.53
N ASP A 337 -13.99 -35.36 -7.74
CA ASP A 337 -14.04 -36.26 -8.89
C ASP A 337 -13.68 -35.63 -10.26
N ARG A 338 -13.30 -34.34 -10.29
CA ARG A 338 -12.81 -33.70 -11.53
C ARG A 338 -11.35 -34.00 -11.78
N ARG A 339 -10.99 -33.99 -13.06
CA ARG A 339 -9.67 -34.24 -13.60
C ARG A 339 -9.17 -33.05 -14.38
N TRP A 340 -7.92 -32.70 -14.17
CA TRP A 340 -7.25 -31.65 -14.92
C TRP A 340 -7.19 -32.00 -16.40
N THR A 341 -7.55 -31.04 -17.26
CA THR A 341 -7.31 -31.14 -18.70
C THR A 341 -6.81 -29.81 -19.24
N SER A 342 -5.91 -29.87 -20.21
CA SER A 342 -5.25 -28.72 -20.81
C SER A 342 -5.01 -28.97 -22.30
N GLN A 343 -5.09 -27.93 -23.13
CA GLN A 343 -4.78 -28.00 -24.57
C GLN A 343 -3.34 -28.49 -24.83
N THR A 344 -2.42 -28.13 -23.93
CA THR A 344 -1.02 -28.55 -23.99
C THR A 344 -0.78 -29.96 -23.44
N ARG A 345 -1.83 -30.67 -22.99
CA ARG A 345 -1.80 -31.98 -22.31
C ARG A 345 -1.01 -32.03 -21.01
N TRP A 346 -0.52 -30.90 -20.54
CA TRP A 346 0.15 -30.83 -19.24
C TRP A 346 -0.82 -31.15 -18.11
N GLY A 347 -0.42 -32.08 -17.23
CA GLY A 347 -1.22 -32.50 -16.08
C GLY A 347 -2.48 -33.31 -16.41
N GLU A 348 -2.68 -33.68 -17.67
CA GLU A 348 -3.89 -34.35 -18.17
C GLU A 348 -4.26 -35.58 -17.35
N GLY A 349 -5.52 -35.65 -16.92
CA GLY A 349 -6.11 -36.79 -16.21
C GLY A 349 -5.85 -36.81 -14.70
N SER A 350 -5.06 -35.88 -14.16
CA SER A 350 -4.80 -35.78 -12.71
C SER A 350 -6.09 -35.44 -11.98
N ALA A 351 -6.48 -36.23 -10.98
CA ALA A 351 -7.70 -35.99 -10.21
C ALA A 351 -7.49 -34.90 -9.15
N ALA A 352 -8.53 -34.13 -8.87
CA ALA A 352 -8.52 -33.14 -7.80
C ALA A 352 -8.27 -33.81 -6.44
N LEU A 353 -7.38 -33.20 -5.66
CA LEU A 353 -7.08 -33.57 -4.27
C LEU A 353 -7.82 -32.66 -3.27
N GLN A 354 -8.42 -31.57 -3.75
CA GLN A 354 -9.20 -30.62 -2.97
C GLN A 354 -10.53 -30.36 -3.66
N ASP A 355 -11.62 -30.26 -2.91
CA ASP A 355 -12.96 -29.95 -3.44
C ASP A 355 -13.10 -28.47 -3.86
N SER A 356 -12.30 -27.59 -3.29
CA SER A 356 -12.33 -26.17 -3.62
C SER A 356 -10.96 -25.56 -3.39
N VAL A 357 -10.64 -24.53 -4.18
CA VAL A 357 -9.41 -23.76 -4.04
C VAL A 357 -9.74 -22.28 -4.14
N GLU A 358 -9.16 -21.47 -3.25
CA GLU A 358 -9.31 -20.03 -3.22
C GLU A 358 -7.92 -19.40 -3.04
N VAL A 359 -7.62 -18.38 -3.84
CA VAL A 359 -6.34 -17.66 -3.79
C VAL A 359 -6.63 -16.18 -3.67
N ALA A 360 -6.08 -15.55 -2.63
CA ALA A 360 -6.20 -14.12 -2.40
C ALA A 360 -4.87 -13.41 -2.61
N PHE A 361 -4.89 -12.26 -3.28
CA PHE A 361 -3.72 -11.39 -3.42
C PHE A 361 -4.13 -9.92 -3.50
N THR A 362 -3.17 -9.01 -3.35
CA THR A 362 -3.41 -7.55 -3.41
C THR A 362 -2.52 -6.93 -4.47
N VAL A 363 -3.09 -6.00 -5.25
CA VAL A 363 -2.39 -5.32 -6.34
C VAL A 363 -2.49 -3.80 -6.17
N SER A 364 -1.41 -3.08 -6.46
CA SER A 364 -1.36 -1.63 -6.23
C SER A 364 -2.20 -0.81 -7.22
N GLY A 365 -2.47 -1.36 -8.40
CA GLY A 365 -3.20 -0.68 -9.46
C GLY A 365 -3.74 -1.65 -10.52
N TYR A 366 -4.07 -1.11 -11.69
CA TYR A 366 -4.78 -1.83 -12.76
C TYR A 366 -3.92 -2.15 -13.99
N GLU A 367 -2.66 -1.71 -14.01
CA GLU A 367 -1.72 -2.03 -15.09
C GLU A 367 -1.39 -3.53 -15.06
N GLU A 368 -1.32 -4.18 -16.22
CA GLU A 368 -1.14 -5.63 -16.33
C GLU A 368 0.09 -6.15 -15.58
N SER A 369 1.21 -5.40 -15.66
CA SER A 369 2.45 -5.72 -14.96
C SER A 369 2.32 -5.78 -13.43
N GLN A 370 1.26 -5.20 -12.85
CA GLN A 370 1.05 -5.12 -11.41
C GLN A 370 0.22 -6.28 -10.85
N TRP A 371 -0.56 -6.98 -11.68
CA TRP A 371 -1.43 -8.07 -11.22
C TRP A 371 -1.10 -9.43 -11.84
N ILE A 372 -0.31 -9.46 -12.92
CA ILE A 372 0.04 -10.69 -13.61
C ILE A 372 0.77 -11.70 -12.71
N ASP A 373 1.64 -11.26 -11.81
CA ASP A 373 2.36 -12.16 -10.90
C ASP A 373 1.42 -12.78 -9.85
N GLY A 374 0.39 -12.05 -9.42
CA GLY A 374 -0.67 -12.58 -8.57
C GLY A 374 -1.49 -13.66 -9.27
N LEU A 375 -1.84 -13.43 -10.54
CA LEU A 375 -2.46 -14.46 -11.37
C LEU A 375 -1.53 -15.67 -11.56
N VAL A 376 -0.22 -15.43 -11.68
CA VAL A 376 0.76 -16.51 -11.83
C VAL A 376 0.81 -17.42 -10.61
N SER A 377 0.79 -16.81 -9.42
CA SER A 377 0.71 -17.54 -8.16
C SER A 377 -0.60 -18.31 -8.04
N ALA A 378 -1.73 -17.68 -8.39
CA ALA A 378 -3.04 -18.33 -8.31
C ALA A 378 -3.14 -19.56 -9.21
N TRP A 379 -2.53 -19.53 -10.40
CA TRP A 379 -2.47 -20.69 -11.27
C TRP A 379 -1.68 -21.86 -10.67
N GLY A 380 -0.59 -21.55 -9.96
CA GLY A 380 0.19 -22.55 -9.24
C GLY A 380 -0.63 -23.26 -8.17
N GLU A 381 -1.43 -22.52 -7.40
CA GLU A 381 -2.33 -23.10 -6.39
C GLU A 381 -3.45 -23.94 -7.01
N PHE A 382 -4.03 -23.48 -8.13
CA PHE A 382 -5.01 -24.29 -8.86
C PHE A 382 -4.40 -25.59 -9.38
N ALA A 383 -3.18 -25.57 -9.92
CA ALA A 383 -2.45 -26.78 -10.29
C ALA A 383 -2.16 -27.68 -9.08
N ALA A 384 -1.74 -27.10 -7.95
CA ALA A 384 -1.44 -27.84 -6.72
C ALA A 384 -2.68 -28.55 -6.16
N ALA A 385 -3.88 -28.00 -6.34
CA ALA A 385 -5.14 -28.65 -5.99
C ALA A 385 -5.37 -29.98 -6.74
N PHE A 386 -4.68 -30.22 -7.86
CA PHE A 386 -4.68 -31.48 -8.62
C PHE A 386 -3.37 -32.27 -8.47
N GLY A 387 -2.50 -31.89 -7.52
CA GLY A 387 -1.20 -32.52 -7.31
C GLY A 387 -0.14 -32.21 -8.36
N LEU A 388 -0.34 -31.14 -9.15
CA LEU A 388 0.58 -30.72 -10.19
C LEU A 388 1.57 -29.66 -9.67
N SER A 389 2.79 -29.65 -10.20
CA SER A 389 3.77 -28.60 -9.90
C SER A 389 3.38 -27.27 -10.53
N GLN A 390 3.83 -26.14 -9.99
CA GLN A 390 3.57 -24.84 -10.61
C GLN A 390 4.17 -24.78 -12.04
N PRO A 391 3.37 -24.42 -13.06
CA PRO A 391 3.88 -24.25 -14.41
C PRO A 391 4.69 -22.95 -14.55
N SER A 392 5.57 -22.88 -15.55
CA SER A 392 6.35 -21.67 -15.81
C SER A 392 5.44 -20.50 -16.24
N ARG A 393 5.89 -19.26 -16.00
CA ARG A 393 5.17 -18.07 -16.47
C ARG A 393 4.93 -18.10 -17.98
N GLY A 394 5.93 -18.49 -18.77
CA GLY A 394 5.80 -18.59 -20.22
C GLY A 394 4.69 -19.55 -20.63
N PHE A 395 4.69 -20.75 -20.03
CA PHE A 395 3.68 -21.76 -20.28
C PHE A 395 2.26 -21.27 -19.96
N MET A 396 2.07 -20.56 -18.83
CA MET A 396 0.77 -19.96 -18.52
C MET A 396 0.33 -18.92 -19.54
N MET A 397 1.26 -18.10 -20.04
CA MET A 397 0.93 -17.12 -21.06
C MET A 397 0.50 -17.80 -22.36
N ASP A 398 1.14 -18.92 -22.73
CA ASP A 398 0.71 -19.72 -23.89
C ASP A 398 -0.73 -20.23 -23.71
N GLN A 399 -1.09 -20.71 -22.52
CA GLN A 399 -2.46 -21.14 -22.19
C GLN A 399 -3.48 -19.98 -22.25
N ILE A 400 -3.10 -18.78 -21.80
CA ILE A 400 -3.96 -17.59 -21.86
C ILE A 400 -4.17 -17.12 -23.30
N LEU A 401 -3.12 -17.16 -24.12
CA LEU A 401 -3.13 -16.66 -25.50
C LEU A 401 -3.62 -17.71 -26.51
N GLY A 402 -3.79 -18.96 -26.08
CA GLY A 402 -4.18 -20.08 -26.94
C GLY A 402 -3.13 -20.41 -28.01
N GLN A 403 -1.84 -20.30 -27.66
CA GLN A 403 -0.70 -20.49 -28.55
C GLN A 403 -0.09 -21.89 -28.48
#